data_AF-A0A8H4M4A4-F1
#
_entry.id   AF-A0A8H4M4A4-F1
#
_cell.length_a   1.000
_cell.length_b   1.000
_cell.length_c   1.000
_cell.angle_alpha   90.00
_cell.angle_beta   90.00
_cell.angle_gamma   90.00
#
_symmetry.space_group_name_H-M   'P 1'
#
loop_
_entity.id
_entity.type
_entity.pdbx_description
1 polymer ?
#
loop_
_entity_poly.entity_id
_entity_poly.type
_entity_poly.pdbx_seq_one_letter_code
_entity_poly.pdbx_strand_id
1 'polypeptide(L)'
;MMSSAAPHVHQSVPRPRLRFEQLLLVIGYLLTAYDVPYKLHNSNQIHDVLRRPEVEWRPRIGTELYKELKKRIWEERDRENDKAWDILCMAVTKVHEGRLSRKDARDKLRWLLWKLQQISRDPIDEFVLGDGPQEGLQLGWRFNITLLGISVAVLPFEPDFPDDLTLITPDQLETMKRDLNSSDLFRDDPLDRRSLETALQSIWDILQDSKRLEFILSGSEPLPHEEAGCYSHFHPIGYRG
;
A
#
# COMPACT_ATOMS: atom_id res chain seq x y z
N MET A 1 38.75 -21.47 -29.39
CA MET A 1 38.56 -20.11 -28.85
C MET A 1 37.06 -19.88 -28.72
N MET A 2 36.50 -20.11 -27.53
CA MET A 2 35.05 -19.96 -27.29
C MET A 2 34.79 -18.55 -26.76
N SER A 3 34.04 -17.79 -27.55
CA SER A 3 33.52 -16.48 -27.16
C SER A 3 32.38 -16.70 -26.18
N SER A 4 32.59 -16.32 -24.92
CA SER A 4 31.55 -16.33 -23.89
C SER A 4 30.72 -15.05 -24.05
N ALA A 5 29.58 -15.16 -24.72
CA ALA A 5 28.57 -14.12 -24.70
C ALA A 5 27.97 -14.08 -23.29
N ALA A 6 28.27 -13.02 -22.54
CA ALA A 6 27.63 -12.74 -21.27
C ALA A 6 26.11 -12.65 -21.49
N PRO A 7 25.27 -13.26 -20.62
CA PRO A 7 23.83 -13.12 -20.75
C PRO A 7 23.48 -11.65 -20.52
N HIS A 8 22.93 -11.01 -21.56
CA HIS A 8 22.23 -9.74 -21.42
C HIS A 8 21.03 -9.98 -20.49
N VAL A 9 21.23 -9.72 -19.20
CA VAL A 9 20.13 -9.49 -18.27
C VAL A 9 19.39 -8.30 -18.83
N HIS A 10 18.24 -8.54 -19.45
CA HIS A 10 17.23 -7.53 -19.67
C HIS A 10 16.88 -6.97 -18.30
N GLN A 11 17.57 -5.91 -17.88
CA GLN A 11 17.09 -5.03 -16.84
C GLN A 11 15.79 -4.44 -17.40
N SER A 12 14.67 -5.05 -17.03
CA SER A 12 13.38 -4.38 -17.10
C SER A 12 13.57 -3.07 -16.35
N VAL A 13 13.66 -1.97 -17.09
CA VAL A 13 13.79 -0.62 -16.52
C VAL A 13 12.70 -0.54 -15.45
N PRO A 14 13.04 -0.39 -14.15
CA PRO A 14 12.02 -0.21 -13.14
C PRO A 14 11.25 1.03 -13.59
N ARG A 15 9.99 0.86 -13.99
CA ARG A 15 9.13 2.01 -14.27
C ARG A 15 9.24 2.93 -13.05
N PRO A 16 9.28 4.27 -13.25
CA PRO A 16 9.40 5.19 -12.14
C PRO A 16 8.31 4.85 -11.13
N ARG A 17 8.74 4.32 -10.00
CA ARG A 17 7.87 4.03 -8.87
C ARG A 17 7.50 5.37 -8.24
N LEU A 18 6.31 5.48 -7.67
CA LEU A 18 5.94 6.70 -6.97
C LEU A 18 6.87 6.92 -5.76
N ARG A 19 7.07 8.19 -5.38
CA ARG A 19 7.68 8.53 -4.08
C ARG A 19 6.84 7.97 -2.94
N PHE A 20 7.46 7.78 -1.80
CA PHE A 20 6.83 7.30 -0.59
C PHE A 20 5.66 8.21 -0.18
N GLU A 21 5.85 9.52 -0.16
CA GLU A 21 4.80 10.49 0.14
C GLU A 21 3.68 10.48 -0.92
N GLN A 22 4.00 10.25 -2.20
CA GLN A 22 3.00 10.11 -3.26
C GLN A 22 2.13 8.86 -3.05
N LEU A 23 2.70 7.74 -2.62
CA LEU A 23 1.94 6.54 -2.26
C LEU A 23 1.02 6.78 -1.05
N LEU A 24 1.51 7.50 -0.04
CA LEU A 24 0.71 7.88 1.13
C LEU A 24 -0.43 8.82 0.76
N LEU A 25 -0.22 9.75 -0.18
CA LEU A 25 -1.28 10.58 -0.75
C LEU A 25 -2.33 9.75 -1.49
N VAL A 26 -1.93 8.75 -2.28
CA VAL A 26 -2.90 7.84 -2.94
C VAL A 26 -3.77 7.13 -1.89
N ILE A 27 -3.17 6.63 -0.81
CA ILE A 27 -3.90 6.01 0.31
C ILE A 27 -4.85 7.00 0.98
N GLY A 28 -4.37 8.21 1.30
CA GLY A 28 -5.18 9.27 1.89
C GLY A 28 -6.36 9.67 1.00
N TYR A 29 -6.13 9.79 -0.30
CA TYR A 29 -7.19 10.04 -1.28
C TYR A 29 -8.24 8.92 -1.25
N LEU A 30 -7.83 7.64 -1.32
CA LEU A 30 -8.75 6.50 -1.29
C LEU A 30 -9.63 6.53 -0.03
N LEU A 31 -9.04 6.78 1.14
CA LEU A 31 -9.77 6.90 2.39
C LEU A 31 -10.85 7.97 2.33
N THR A 32 -10.53 9.15 1.80
CA THR A 32 -11.50 10.26 1.69
C THR A 32 -12.54 10.05 0.60
N ALA A 33 -12.16 9.50 -0.55
CA ALA A 33 -13.04 9.31 -1.69
C ALA A 33 -14.09 8.21 -1.45
N TYR A 34 -13.79 7.27 -0.55
CA TYR A 34 -14.75 6.23 -0.13
C TYR A 34 -15.46 6.56 1.18
N ASP A 35 -15.21 7.72 1.79
CA ASP A 35 -15.90 8.15 3.01
C ASP A 35 -17.32 8.67 2.70
N VAL A 36 -18.29 8.42 3.59
CA VAL A 36 -19.68 8.88 3.45
C VAL A 36 -19.78 10.40 3.18
N PRO A 37 -19.05 11.29 3.87
CA PRO A 37 -19.11 12.73 3.59
C PRO A 37 -18.82 13.07 2.12
N TYR A 38 -17.83 12.41 1.51
CA TYR A 38 -17.51 12.63 0.11
C TYR A 38 -18.63 12.14 -0.81
N LYS A 39 -19.23 10.97 -0.52
CA LYS A 39 -20.39 10.45 -1.24
C LYS A 39 -21.62 11.35 -1.12
N LEU A 40 -21.72 12.11 -0.02
CA LEU A 40 -22.72 13.16 0.20
C LEU A 40 -22.30 14.53 -0.37
N HIS A 41 -21.33 14.55 -1.28
CA HIS A 41 -20.80 15.75 -1.96
C HIS A 41 -20.13 16.78 -1.05
N ASN A 42 -19.70 16.39 0.16
CA ASN A 42 -18.80 17.20 0.98
C ASN A 42 -17.35 16.89 0.62
N SER A 43 -16.80 17.65 -0.33
CA SER A 43 -15.43 17.47 -0.84
C SER A 43 -14.35 18.21 -0.03
N ASN A 44 -14.68 18.85 1.09
CA ASN A 44 -13.71 19.65 1.85
C ASN A 44 -12.49 18.82 2.26
N GLN A 45 -12.72 17.62 2.81
CA GLN A 45 -11.65 16.75 3.28
C GLN A 45 -10.73 16.26 2.14
N ILE A 46 -11.27 15.99 0.95
CA ILE A 46 -10.44 15.60 -0.19
C ILE A 46 -9.59 16.78 -0.68
N HIS A 47 -10.14 18.00 -0.65
CA HIS A 47 -9.38 19.20 -1.01
C HIS A 47 -8.28 19.51 0.00
N ASP A 48 -8.54 19.31 1.30
CA ASP A 48 -7.55 19.45 2.35
C ASP A 48 -6.42 18.43 2.19
N VAL A 49 -6.75 17.19 1.83
CA VAL A 49 -5.78 16.14 1.48
C VAL A 49 -4.93 16.56 0.27
N LEU A 50 -5.55 16.98 -0.83
CA LEU A 50 -4.81 17.29 -2.07
C LEU A 50 -3.89 18.52 -1.92
N ARG A 51 -4.26 19.50 -1.08
CA ARG A 51 -3.49 20.73 -0.83
C ARG A 51 -2.43 20.57 0.27
N ARG A 52 -2.37 19.42 0.93
CA ARG A 52 -1.47 19.19 2.06
C ARG A 52 0.00 19.28 1.64
N PRO A 53 0.85 20.06 2.34
CA PRO A 53 2.28 20.16 2.06
C PRO A 53 3.02 18.82 2.19
N GLU A 54 4.07 18.61 1.41
CA GLU A 54 4.89 17.38 1.39
C GLU A 54 5.38 16.97 2.79
N VAL A 55 5.78 17.92 3.64
CA VAL A 55 6.29 17.62 5.00
C VAL A 55 5.25 16.96 5.92
N GLU A 56 3.96 17.22 5.67
CA GLU A 56 2.86 16.67 6.47
C GLU A 56 2.48 15.23 6.07
N TRP A 57 3.02 14.73 4.96
CA TRP A 57 2.86 13.34 4.53
C TRP A 57 3.80 12.37 5.25
N ARG A 58 4.69 12.87 6.10
CA ARG A 58 5.57 12.01 6.91
C ARG A 58 4.77 11.29 8.00
N PRO A 59 4.82 9.94 8.05
CA PRO A 59 4.08 9.18 9.05
C PRO A 59 4.44 9.59 10.48
N ARG A 60 3.42 9.73 11.34
CA ARG A 60 3.58 9.99 12.76
C ARG A 60 2.34 9.57 13.54
N ILE A 61 2.51 9.16 14.79
CA ILE A 61 1.44 8.97 15.76
C ILE A 61 1.79 9.78 17.01
N GLY A 62 0.95 10.75 17.38
CA GLY A 62 1.28 11.67 18.47
C GLY A 62 2.60 12.40 18.20
N THR A 63 3.57 12.21 19.10
CA THR A 63 4.93 12.75 19.01
C THR A 63 5.93 11.79 18.37
N GLU A 64 5.56 10.51 18.16
CA GLU A 64 6.39 9.49 17.51
C GLU A 64 6.42 9.71 15.99
N LEU A 65 7.56 10.14 15.45
CA LEU A 65 7.74 10.36 14.02
C LEU A 65 8.15 9.06 13.33
N TYR A 66 8.16 9.09 11.99
CA TYR A 66 8.50 7.94 11.17
C TYR A 66 9.87 7.31 11.52
N LYS A 67 10.88 8.13 11.85
CA LYS A 67 12.22 7.62 12.23
C LYS A 67 12.18 6.82 13.54
N GLU A 68 11.35 7.20 14.50
CA GLU A 68 11.13 6.46 15.74
C GLU A 68 10.29 5.20 15.49
N LEU A 69 9.26 5.30 14.63
CA LEU A 69 8.48 4.13 14.20
C LEU A 69 9.40 3.05 13.62
N LYS A 70 10.46 3.39 12.89
CA LYS A 70 11.41 2.38 12.36
C LYS A 70 12.11 1.56 13.45
N LYS A 71 12.27 2.09 14.66
CA LYS A 71 12.94 1.39 15.77
C LYS A 71 12.14 0.18 16.28
N ARG A 72 12.85 -0.94 16.46
CA ARG A 72 12.28 -2.18 17.03
C ARG A 72 11.86 -2.02 18.48
N ILE A 73 12.68 -1.32 19.27
CA ILE A 73 12.38 -1.07 20.68
C ILE A 73 11.40 0.09 20.73
N TRP A 74 10.21 -0.17 21.25
CA TRP A 74 9.30 0.88 21.65
C TRP A 74 9.78 1.41 23.00
N GLU A 75 10.43 2.57 22.97
CA GLU A 75 10.87 3.25 24.18
C GLU A 75 9.63 3.89 24.83
N GLU A 76 8.91 3.13 25.68
CA GLU A 76 7.81 3.64 26.50
C GLU A 76 8.32 4.74 27.43
N ARG A 77 8.24 6.01 27.02
CA ARG A 77 8.68 7.14 27.85
C ARG A 77 7.81 8.39 27.78
N ASP A 78 6.79 8.44 26.92
CA ASP A 78 5.95 9.64 26.78
C ASP A 78 4.45 9.31 26.95
N ARG A 79 3.85 9.82 28.03
CA ARG A 79 2.42 9.68 28.33
C ARG A 79 1.53 10.26 27.24
N GLU A 80 2.00 11.26 26.50
CA GLU A 80 1.24 11.84 25.39
C GLU A 80 1.21 10.90 24.19
N ASN A 81 2.34 10.22 23.91
CA ASN A 81 2.40 9.23 22.86
C ASN A 81 1.54 8.01 23.17
N ASP A 82 1.53 7.55 24.43
CA ASP A 82 0.66 6.46 24.87
C ASP A 82 -0.83 6.77 24.61
N LYS A 83 -1.26 7.99 24.94
CA LYS A 83 -2.63 8.45 24.67
C LYS A 83 -2.93 8.49 23.18
N ALA A 84 -1.99 8.94 22.35
CA ALA A 84 -2.18 8.98 20.90
C ALA A 84 -2.40 7.57 20.33
N TRP A 85 -1.61 6.59 20.80
CA TRP A 85 -1.78 5.19 20.43
C TRP A 85 -3.10 4.60 20.94
N ASP A 86 -3.52 4.91 22.16
CA ASP A 86 -4.83 4.50 22.67
C ASP A 86 -5.97 5.07 21.81
N ILE A 87 -5.89 6.35 21.44
CA ILE A 87 -6.87 7.00 20.55
C ILE A 87 -6.89 6.33 19.17
N LEU A 88 -5.73 6.02 18.59
CA LEU A 88 -5.65 5.29 17.32
C LEU A 88 -6.31 3.92 17.43
N CYS A 89 -5.98 3.14 18.46
CA CYS A 89 -6.58 1.82 18.66
C CYS A 89 -8.11 1.90 18.78
N MET A 90 -8.63 2.88 19.53
CA MET A 90 -10.06 3.13 19.63
C MET A 90 -10.68 3.53 18.28
N ALA A 91 -10.04 4.44 17.54
CA ALA A 91 -10.54 4.93 16.26
C ALA A 91 -10.66 3.79 15.24
N VAL A 92 -9.60 3.01 15.05
CA VAL A 92 -9.60 1.89 14.10
C VAL A 92 -10.61 0.82 14.50
N THR A 93 -10.70 0.53 15.81
CA THR A 93 -11.65 -0.46 16.34
C THR A 93 -13.11 -0.03 16.20
N LYS A 94 -13.39 1.27 16.34
CA LYS A 94 -14.73 1.83 16.12
C LYS A 94 -15.17 1.69 14.66
N VAL A 95 -14.23 1.80 13.72
CA VAL A 95 -14.54 1.73 12.29
C VAL A 95 -14.71 0.29 11.81
N HIS A 96 -13.93 -0.67 12.33
CA HIS A 96 -13.86 -2.03 11.75
C HIS A 96 -14.24 -3.18 12.67
N GLU A 97 -14.75 -2.90 13.88
CA GLU A 97 -15.10 -3.87 14.95
C GLU A 97 -13.93 -4.79 15.38
N GLY A 98 -13.53 -4.76 16.65
CA GLY A 98 -12.47 -5.65 17.14
C GLY A 98 -11.81 -5.21 18.45
N ARG A 99 -10.58 -5.68 18.67
CA ARG A 99 -9.67 -5.13 19.70
C ARG A 99 -8.25 -5.17 19.12
N LEU A 100 -7.56 -4.04 19.17
CA LEU A 100 -6.19 -3.92 18.71
C LEU A 100 -5.33 -3.37 19.84
N SER A 101 -4.30 -4.12 20.25
CA SER A 101 -3.35 -3.61 21.24
C SER A 101 -2.45 -2.54 20.60
N ARG A 102 -1.93 -1.60 21.40
CA ARG A 102 -1.00 -0.56 20.90
C ARG A 102 0.23 -1.17 20.24
N LYS A 103 0.76 -2.25 20.81
CA LYS A 103 1.89 -2.99 20.26
C LYS A 103 1.57 -3.59 18.89
N ASP A 104 0.43 -4.27 18.75
CA ASP A 104 0.04 -4.88 17.48
C ASP A 104 -0.22 -3.83 16.41
N ALA A 105 -0.87 -2.71 16.76
CA ALA A 105 -1.08 -1.57 15.87
C ALA A 105 0.26 -1.00 15.38
N ARG A 106 1.20 -0.78 16.31
CA ARG A 106 2.53 -0.25 16.01
C ARG A 106 3.32 -1.20 15.12
N ASP A 107 3.38 -2.48 15.45
CA ASP A 107 4.13 -3.46 14.67
C ASP A 107 3.54 -3.64 13.26
N LYS A 108 2.20 -3.70 13.13
CA LYS A 108 1.55 -3.76 11.81
C LYS A 108 1.77 -2.48 11.00
N LEU A 109 1.64 -1.29 11.60
CA LEU A 109 1.91 -0.03 10.91
C LEU A 109 3.36 0.04 10.43
N ARG A 110 4.33 -0.38 11.25
CA ARG A 110 5.74 -0.45 10.87
C ARG A 110 5.96 -1.34 9.65
N TRP A 111 5.33 -2.52 9.65
CA TRP A 111 5.40 -3.43 8.52
C TRP A 111 4.77 -2.86 7.25
N LEU A 112 3.58 -2.25 7.35
CA LEU A 112 2.90 -1.63 6.21
C LEU A 112 3.73 -0.50 5.60
N LEU A 113 4.27 0.40 6.44
CA LEU A 113 5.12 1.50 5.99
C LEU A 113 6.44 0.99 5.38
N TRP A 114 7.01 -0.10 5.91
CA TRP A 114 8.17 -0.75 5.30
C TRP A 114 7.85 -1.29 3.90
N LYS A 115 6.74 -2.02 3.75
CA LYS A 115 6.31 -2.55 2.44
C LYS A 115 6.04 -1.43 1.43
N LEU A 116 5.42 -0.33 1.86
CA LEU A 116 5.23 0.85 1.01
C LEU A 116 6.56 1.46 0.57
N GLN A 117 7.54 1.54 1.48
CA GLN A 117 8.88 2.03 1.13
C GLN A 117 9.58 1.11 0.11
N GLN A 118 9.43 -0.22 0.22
CA GLN A 118 10.00 -1.19 -0.74
C GLN A 118 9.46 -1.01 -2.18
N ILE A 119 8.19 -0.65 -2.32
CA ILE A 119 7.57 -0.42 -3.63
C ILE A 119 7.71 1.03 -4.11
N SER A 120 8.20 1.93 -3.26
CA SER A 120 8.49 3.31 -3.64
C SER A 120 9.76 3.39 -4.51
N ARG A 121 10.00 4.53 -5.14
CA ARG A 121 11.30 4.81 -5.79
C ARG A 121 12.38 5.32 -4.84
N ASP A 122 12.00 5.70 -3.63
CA ASP A 122 12.93 6.31 -2.70
C ASP A 122 13.91 5.26 -2.19
N PRO A 123 15.14 5.65 -1.81
CA PRO A 123 16.05 4.75 -1.14
C PRO A 123 15.35 4.10 0.06
N ILE A 124 15.53 2.79 0.19
CA ILE A 124 15.13 2.09 1.40
C ILE A 124 16.04 2.61 2.51
N ASP A 125 15.53 3.54 3.31
CA ASP A 125 16.15 3.88 4.58
C ASP A 125 16.25 2.59 5.38
N GLU A 126 17.47 2.19 5.74
CA GLU A 126 17.71 1.03 6.57
C GLU A 126 16.83 1.11 7.83
N PHE A 127 15.87 0.20 7.96
CA PHE A 127 15.31 -0.11 9.27
C PHE A 127 16.51 -0.53 10.12
N VAL A 128 16.69 0.11 11.28
CA VAL A 128 17.97 0.25 12.01
C VAL A 128 18.71 -1.06 12.37
N LEU A 129 18.22 -2.26 12.05
CA LEU A 129 18.82 -3.53 12.47
C LEU A 129 18.71 -4.69 11.45
N GLY A 130 18.85 -4.43 10.14
CA GLY A 130 19.19 -5.45 9.12
C GLY A 130 18.10 -6.48 8.76
N ASP A 131 17.14 -6.76 9.63
CA ASP A 131 15.98 -7.59 9.36
C ASP A 131 14.73 -6.70 9.22
N GLY A 132 13.94 -6.92 8.17
CA GLY A 132 12.65 -6.25 7.98
C GLY A 132 11.73 -6.44 9.20
N PRO A 133 10.83 -5.48 9.50
CA PRO A 133 9.87 -5.64 10.58
C PRO A 133 9.05 -6.92 10.39
N GLN A 134 8.78 -7.63 11.49
CA GLN A 134 7.81 -8.72 11.47
C GLN A 134 6.42 -8.15 11.22
N GLU A 135 5.60 -8.86 10.45
CA GLU A 135 4.27 -8.43 10.03
C GLU A 135 3.32 -8.12 11.20
N GLY A 136 3.50 -8.81 12.32
CA GLY A 136 2.60 -8.70 13.46
C GLY A 136 1.29 -9.45 13.21
N LEU A 137 0.20 -8.92 13.77
CA LEU A 137 -1.14 -9.51 13.69
C LEU A 137 -1.70 -9.41 12.25
N GLN A 138 -2.30 -10.49 11.76
CA GLN A 138 -3.06 -10.49 10.50
C GLN A 138 -4.34 -9.69 10.69
N LEU A 139 -4.42 -8.55 10.02
CA LEU A 139 -5.55 -7.63 10.11
C LEU A 139 -6.21 -7.54 8.73
N GLY A 140 -7.55 -7.46 8.70
CA GLY A 140 -8.24 -7.25 7.44
C GLY A 140 -7.77 -5.98 6.75
N TRP A 141 -7.74 -5.97 5.41
CA TRP A 141 -7.21 -4.86 4.61
C TRP A 141 -7.81 -3.49 4.98
N ARG A 142 -9.07 -3.46 5.43
CA ARG A 142 -9.77 -2.25 5.90
C ARG A 142 -9.12 -1.65 7.16
N PHE A 143 -8.65 -2.49 8.08
CA PHE A 143 -7.80 -2.05 9.20
C PHE A 143 -6.48 -1.49 8.70
N ASN A 144 -5.81 -2.19 7.77
CA ASN A 144 -4.50 -1.80 7.25
C ASN A 144 -4.52 -0.42 6.59
N ILE A 145 -5.50 -0.15 5.73
CA ILE A 145 -5.62 1.15 5.05
C ILE A 145 -5.94 2.27 6.04
N THR A 146 -6.77 1.99 7.05
CA THR A 146 -7.13 2.97 8.08
C THR A 146 -5.93 3.30 8.97
N LEU A 147 -5.14 2.30 9.37
CA LEU A 147 -3.90 2.50 10.12
C LEU A 147 -2.92 3.40 9.34
N LEU A 148 -2.74 3.14 8.05
CA LEU A 148 -1.91 3.97 7.16
C LEU A 148 -2.45 5.40 7.07
N GLY A 149 -3.75 5.57 6.88
CA GLY A 149 -4.41 6.89 6.87
C GLY A 149 -4.17 7.71 8.12
N ILE A 150 -4.41 7.11 9.29
CA ILE A 150 -4.25 7.79 10.58
C ILE A 150 -2.79 8.22 10.77
N SER A 151 -1.82 7.40 10.33
CA SER A 151 -0.40 7.74 10.42
C SER A 151 -0.03 9.01 9.66
N VAL A 152 -0.84 9.41 8.68
CA VAL A 152 -0.69 10.68 7.94
C VAL A 152 -1.85 11.64 8.22
N ALA A 153 -2.49 11.53 9.39
CA ALA A 153 -3.59 12.40 9.82
C ALA A 153 -4.75 12.48 8.81
N VAL A 154 -5.09 11.36 8.17
CA VAL A 154 -6.30 11.16 7.37
C VAL A 154 -7.19 10.16 8.10
N LEU A 155 -8.28 10.66 8.68
CA LEU A 155 -9.23 9.88 9.47
C LEU A 155 -10.48 9.62 8.61
N PRO A 156 -10.83 8.36 8.31
CA PRO A 156 -12.14 8.06 7.78
C PRO A 156 -13.19 8.20 8.89
N PHE A 157 -14.36 8.76 8.58
CA PHE A 157 -15.47 8.89 9.52
C PHE A 157 -16.41 7.68 9.45
N GLU A 158 -16.90 7.36 8.26
CA GLU A 158 -17.77 6.24 7.93
C GLU A 158 -17.38 5.71 6.53
N PRO A 159 -16.28 4.95 6.42
CA PRO A 159 -15.79 4.51 5.13
C PRO A 159 -16.72 3.46 4.51
N ASP A 160 -17.22 3.75 3.31
CA ASP A 160 -17.99 2.83 2.47
C ASP A 160 -17.10 2.31 1.34
N PHE A 161 -16.18 1.43 1.75
CA PHE A 161 -15.18 0.82 0.89
C PHE A 161 -15.73 -0.32 0.04
N PRO A 162 -15.38 -0.39 -1.27
CA PRO A 162 -15.67 -1.56 -2.09
C PRO A 162 -14.89 -2.78 -1.58
N ASP A 163 -15.31 -3.99 -1.94
CA ASP A 163 -14.59 -5.22 -1.56
C ASP A 163 -13.24 -5.37 -2.24
N ASP A 164 -13.04 -4.67 -3.37
CA ASP A 164 -11.78 -4.60 -4.09
C ASP A 164 -11.48 -3.16 -4.52
N LEU A 165 -10.39 -2.60 -3.99
CA LEU A 165 -9.96 -1.23 -4.30
C LEU A 165 -9.38 -1.08 -5.72
N THR A 166 -9.12 -2.18 -6.43
CA THR A 166 -8.61 -2.18 -7.80
C THR A 166 -9.74 -2.18 -8.83
N LEU A 167 -10.98 -2.48 -8.43
CA LEU A 167 -12.16 -2.42 -9.29
C LEU A 167 -12.64 -0.98 -9.49
N ILE A 168 -11.80 -0.18 -10.15
CA ILE A 168 -12.06 1.23 -10.46
C ILE A 168 -12.45 1.34 -11.94
N THR A 169 -13.55 2.05 -12.21
CA THR A 169 -13.96 2.33 -13.59
C THR A 169 -12.96 3.26 -14.29
N PRO A 170 -12.85 3.23 -15.63
CA PRO A 170 -11.97 4.14 -16.36
C PRO A 170 -12.19 5.62 -16.00
N ASP A 171 -13.44 6.05 -15.82
CA ASP A 171 -13.78 7.44 -15.48
C ASP A 171 -13.35 7.84 -14.06
N GLN A 172 -13.51 6.92 -13.10
CA GLN A 172 -13.04 7.13 -11.73
C GLN A 172 -11.51 7.22 -11.68
N LEU A 173 -10.82 6.37 -12.46
CA LEU A 173 -9.37 6.37 -12.56
C LEU A 173 -8.84 7.67 -13.17
N GLU A 174 -9.48 8.17 -14.23
CA GLU A 174 -9.14 9.46 -14.84
C GLU A 174 -9.39 10.63 -13.89
N THR A 175 -10.49 10.58 -13.14
CA THR A 175 -10.81 11.57 -12.10
C THR A 175 -9.74 11.57 -11.01
N MET A 176 -9.43 10.41 -10.45
CA MET A 176 -8.41 10.24 -9.41
C MET A 176 -7.05 10.74 -9.89
N LYS A 177 -6.64 10.38 -11.11
CA LYS A 177 -5.37 10.85 -11.69
C LYS A 177 -5.34 12.38 -11.80
N ARG A 178 -6.41 13.00 -12.31
CA ARG A 178 -6.49 14.46 -12.43
C ARG A 178 -6.41 15.12 -11.06
N ASP A 179 -7.16 14.61 -10.09
CA ASP A 179 -7.24 15.19 -8.76
C ASP A 179 -5.91 15.02 -8.01
N LEU A 180 -5.27 13.85 -8.06
CA LEU A 180 -3.93 13.63 -7.50
C LEU A 180 -2.87 14.56 -8.13
N ASN A 181 -2.90 14.75 -9.45
CA ASN A 181 -2.00 15.68 -10.14
C ASN A 181 -2.23 17.16 -9.78
N SER A 182 -3.31 17.50 -9.08
CA SER A 182 -3.49 18.86 -8.53
C SER A 182 -2.69 19.08 -7.24
N SER A 183 -2.16 18.01 -6.63
CA SER A 183 -1.30 18.10 -5.45
C SER A 183 0.12 18.50 -5.81
N ASP A 184 0.74 19.29 -4.94
CA ASP A 184 2.14 19.69 -5.06
C ASP A 184 3.11 18.50 -5.10
N LEU A 185 2.73 17.36 -4.51
CA LEU A 185 3.52 16.12 -4.54
C LEU A 185 3.76 15.57 -5.95
N PHE A 186 2.91 15.89 -6.92
CA PHE A 186 3.00 15.43 -8.31
C PHE A 186 3.40 16.54 -9.29
N ARG A 187 3.79 17.73 -8.79
CA ARG A 187 4.17 18.88 -9.62
C ARG A 187 5.36 18.58 -10.54
N ASP A 188 6.43 18.02 -9.96
CA ASP A 188 7.69 17.78 -10.67
C ASP A 188 7.70 16.42 -11.40
N ASP A 189 6.82 15.51 -10.99
CA ASP A 189 6.69 14.18 -11.56
C ASP A 189 5.22 13.78 -11.65
N PRO A 190 4.53 14.21 -12.72
CA PRO A 190 3.11 13.98 -12.90
C PRO A 190 2.74 12.51 -13.02
N LEU A 191 1.64 12.14 -12.36
CA LEU A 191 1.08 10.81 -12.37
C LEU A 191 0.39 10.51 -13.70
N ASP A 192 0.90 9.52 -14.44
CA ASP A 192 0.19 8.95 -15.58
C ASP A 192 -0.78 7.83 -15.14
N ARG A 193 -1.69 7.45 -16.05
CA ARG A 193 -2.72 6.44 -15.79
C ARG A 193 -2.14 5.08 -15.42
N ARG A 194 -1.12 4.61 -16.15
CA ARG A 194 -0.52 3.29 -15.96
C ARG A 194 0.21 3.23 -14.63
N SER A 195 0.89 4.31 -14.27
CA SER A 195 1.57 4.45 -12.99
C SER A 195 0.57 4.44 -11.83
N LEU A 196 -0.59 5.08 -11.96
CA LEU A 196 -1.67 5.00 -10.98
C LEU A 196 -2.24 3.59 -10.85
N GLU A 197 -2.58 2.92 -11.96
CA GLU A 197 -3.08 1.52 -11.96
C GLU A 197 -2.08 0.59 -11.26
N THR A 198 -0.80 0.73 -11.59
CA THR A 198 0.28 -0.08 -10.98
C THR A 198 0.41 0.19 -9.48
N ALA A 199 0.33 1.46 -9.07
CA ALA A 199 0.41 1.85 -7.67
C ALA A 199 -0.80 1.31 -6.89
N LEU A 200 -2.02 1.41 -7.43
CA LEU A 200 -3.23 0.89 -6.80
C LEU A 200 -3.15 -0.63 -6.61
N GLN A 201 -2.73 -1.38 -7.63
CA GLN A 201 -2.54 -2.82 -7.51
C GLN A 201 -1.50 -3.17 -6.44
N SER A 202 -0.37 -2.45 -6.42
CA SER A 202 0.69 -2.70 -5.44
C SER A 202 0.25 -2.37 -4.01
N ILE A 203 -0.47 -1.26 -3.82
CA ILE A 203 -1.07 -0.89 -2.53
C ILE A 203 -2.08 -1.96 -2.11
N TRP A 204 -2.95 -2.40 -3.02
CA TRP A 204 -3.93 -3.44 -2.73
C TRP A 204 -3.27 -4.76 -2.29
N ASP A 205 -2.23 -5.18 -2.98
CA ASP A 205 -1.47 -6.39 -2.62
C ASP A 205 -0.81 -6.27 -1.23
N ILE A 206 -0.38 -5.06 -0.82
CA ILE A 206 0.14 -4.79 0.54
C ILE A 206 -0.99 -4.89 1.56
N LEU A 207 -2.14 -4.29 1.26
CA LEU A 207 -3.27 -4.22 2.18
C LEU A 207 -3.92 -5.59 2.41
N GLN A 208 -3.99 -6.45 1.40
CA GLN A 208 -4.60 -7.78 1.47
C GLN A 208 -3.75 -8.86 2.17
N ASP A 209 -2.64 -8.49 2.83
CA ASP A 209 -1.73 -9.42 3.50
C ASP A 209 -1.18 -10.51 2.53
N SER A 210 -0.76 -10.10 1.32
CA SER A 210 -0.39 -11.06 0.30
C SER A 210 1.08 -11.52 0.38
N LYS A 211 1.25 -12.85 0.52
CA LYS A 211 2.47 -13.58 0.11
C LYS A 211 2.91 -13.23 -1.33
N ARG A 212 2.00 -12.68 -2.14
CA ARG A 212 2.21 -12.30 -3.55
C ARG A 212 3.27 -11.20 -3.72
N LEU A 213 3.39 -10.27 -2.78
CA LEU A 213 4.45 -9.25 -2.81
C LEU A 213 5.84 -9.82 -2.56
N GLU A 214 5.97 -10.88 -1.78
CA GLU A 214 7.26 -11.55 -1.61
C GLU A 214 7.76 -12.15 -2.93
N PHE A 215 6.85 -12.68 -3.77
CA PHE A 215 7.17 -13.17 -5.12
C PHE A 215 7.56 -12.05 -6.09
N ILE A 216 6.88 -10.91 -6.05
CA ILE A 216 7.19 -9.73 -6.90
C ILE A 216 8.52 -9.11 -6.48
N LEU A 217 8.77 -8.98 -5.17
CA LEU A 217 10.00 -8.42 -4.61
C LEU A 217 11.19 -9.40 -4.71
N SER A 218 10.95 -10.71 -4.76
CA SER A 218 11.99 -11.72 -4.99
C SER A 218 12.39 -11.87 -6.46
N GLY A 219 11.71 -11.18 -7.39
CA GLY A 219 11.97 -11.30 -8.83
C GLY A 219 11.54 -12.64 -9.45
N SER A 220 10.64 -13.36 -8.78
CA SER A 220 10.19 -14.69 -9.18
C SER A 220 8.76 -14.62 -9.71
N GLU A 221 8.55 -14.03 -10.90
CA GLU A 221 7.27 -14.18 -11.61
C GLU A 221 7.11 -15.65 -12.03
N PRO A 222 6.04 -16.36 -11.63
CA PRO A 222 5.64 -17.55 -12.36
C PRO A 222 5.08 -17.09 -13.71
N LEU A 223 5.60 -17.67 -14.79
CA LEU A 223 4.98 -17.58 -16.11
C LEU A 223 3.49 -17.91 -15.97
N PRO A 224 2.59 -17.18 -16.63
CA PRO A 224 1.17 -17.51 -16.62
C PRO A 224 1.04 -18.97 -17.04
N HIS A 225 0.51 -19.80 -16.13
CA HIS A 225 0.24 -21.19 -16.41
C HIS A 225 -0.53 -21.26 -17.72
N GLU A 226 0.06 -21.96 -18.70
CA GLU A 226 -0.63 -22.38 -19.91
C GLU A 226 -2.00 -22.89 -19.50
N GLU A 227 -3.03 -22.36 -20.16
CA GLU A 227 -4.35 -22.94 -20.21
C GLU A 227 -4.17 -24.43 -20.54
N ALA A 228 -4.22 -25.28 -19.52
CA ALA A 228 -4.48 -26.70 -19.71
C ALA A 228 -5.95 -26.78 -20.13
N GLY A 229 -6.18 -26.47 -21.41
CA GLY A 229 -7.40 -26.71 -22.13
C GLY A 229 -7.79 -28.17 -21.92
N CYS A 230 -8.80 -28.34 -21.08
CA CYS A 230 -9.49 -29.59 -20.90
C CYS A 230 -10.29 -29.85 -22.19
N TYR A 231 -9.66 -30.52 -23.15
CA TYR A 231 -10.34 -31.13 -24.31
C TYR A 231 -9.96 -32.61 -24.39
N SER A 232 -10.69 -33.39 -23.60
CA SER A 232 -11.51 -34.51 -24.06
C SER A 232 -11.23 -35.12 -25.44
N HIS A 233 -10.82 -36.39 -25.43
CA HIS A 233 -11.46 -37.54 -26.11
C HIS A 233 -10.57 -38.46 -26.97
N PHE A 234 -10.93 -39.75 -26.87
CA PHE A 234 -10.70 -40.88 -27.77
C PHE A 234 -9.35 -41.60 -27.73
N HIS A 235 -9.34 -42.72 -27.00
CA HIS A 235 -8.64 -43.93 -27.42
C HIS A 235 -9.51 -44.71 -28.42
N PRO A 236 -9.00 -45.05 -29.61
CA PRO A 236 -9.44 -46.23 -30.33
C PRO A 236 -8.46 -47.38 -30.12
N ILE A 237 -9.06 -48.54 -29.88
CA ILE A 237 -8.49 -49.89 -29.87
C ILE A 237 -7.99 -50.24 -31.29
N GLY A 238 -6.86 -50.96 -31.40
CA GLY A 238 -6.70 -51.94 -32.49
C GLY A 238 -5.32 -52.11 -33.16
N TYR A 239 -4.74 -53.29 -32.90
CA TYR A 239 -3.92 -54.14 -33.79
C TYR A 239 -2.47 -53.77 -34.17
N ARG A 240 -1.52 -54.56 -33.64
CA ARG A 240 -0.68 -55.52 -34.41
C ARG A 240 0.08 -56.45 -33.45
N GLY A 241 -0.02 -57.76 -33.67
CA GLY A 241 0.65 -58.82 -32.92
C GLY A 241 -0.20 -60.08 -32.87
#